data_AF-A0A4R6SKN5-F1
#
_entry.id   AF-A0A4R6SKN5-F1
#
_cell.length_a   1.000
_cell.length_b   1.000
_cell.length_c   1.000
_cell.angle_alpha   90.00
_cell.angle_beta   90.00
_cell.angle_gamma   90.00
#
_symmetry.space_group_name_H-M   'P 1'
#
loop_
_entity.id
_entity.type
_entity.pdbx_description
1 polymer ?
#
loop_
_entity_poly.entity_id
_entity_poly.type
_entity_poly.pdbx_seq_one_letter_code
_entity_poly.pdbx_strand_id
1 'polypeptide(L)'
;MLETVHLLITSAAVVADTQAPSLLRSLLDAYADRPNPRTVAVVGNQPLARDPDRAAAVDACDLVIRVNGFVMDEPGDEPVTGSKVHAVVFNRALRATPWVFRDYSTRLYLMVEPGRLHWEPDVIPAWWPEDLGLVPVSNREITIPLSNALGLDGAQAHWATTGTMAAWIARTMYPDAHLLLTGYSFIDNPNQTSWEHASGDSCIVGPEHQIAAEGRLLASWVDSGSTTLMR
;
A
#
# COMPACT_ATOMS: atom_id res chain seq x y z
N MET A 1 -7.40 70.36 -1.49
CA MET A 1 -7.94 69.79 -2.75
C MET A 1 -6.97 68.73 -3.21
N LEU A 2 -7.31 67.46 -2.98
CA LEU A 2 -6.85 66.28 -3.73
C LEU A 2 -7.56 65.04 -3.15
N GLU A 3 -8.55 64.63 -3.93
CA GLU A 3 -9.14 63.32 -4.22
C GLU A 3 -9.05 62.10 -3.29
N THR A 4 -10.24 61.54 -3.13
CA THR A 4 -10.71 60.23 -2.66
C THR A 4 -10.17 59.03 -3.46
N VAL A 5 -9.86 57.91 -2.79
CA VAL A 5 -10.16 56.55 -3.29
C VAL A 5 -10.56 55.64 -2.12
N HIS A 6 -11.83 55.22 -2.12
CA HIS A 6 -12.35 54.10 -1.34
C HIS A 6 -11.83 52.78 -1.92
N LEU A 7 -11.29 51.89 -1.09
CA LEU A 7 -11.11 50.48 -1.45
C LEU A 7 -12.03 49.62 -0.57
N LEU A 8 -13.15 49.21 -1.14
CA LEU A 8 -13.98 48.11 -0.69
C LEU A 8 -13.21 46.80 -0.92
N ILE A 9 -12.86 46.07 0.15
CA ILE A 9 -12.39 44.68 0.06
C ILE A 9 -13.62 43.78 0.20
N THR A 10 -14.17 43.39 -0.94
CA THR A 10 -15.17 42.33 -1.08
C THR A 10 -14.49 40.96 -1.08
N SER A 11 -14.94 40.09 -0.18
CA SER A 11 -15.12 38.63 -0.34
C SER A 11 -14.04 37.85 -1.10
N ALA A 12 -13.09 37.26 -0.35
CA ALA A 12 -12.36 36.08 -0.81
C ALA A 12 -13.20 34.83 -0.55
N ALA A 13 -13.93 34.39 -1.58
CA ALA A 13 -14.43 33.02 -1.61
C ALA A 13 -13.22 32.08 -1.73
N VAL A 14 -13.09 31.16 -0.79
CA VAL A 14 -12.14 30.05 -0.84
C VAL A 14 -12.55 29.17 -2.01
N VAL A 15 -11.85 29.29 -3.14
CA VAL A 15 -11.94 28.32 -4.22
C VAL A 15 -11.23 27.07 -3.71
N ALA A 16 -11.99 26.00 -3.47
CA ALA A 16 -11.43 24.68 -3.22
C ALA A 16 -10.57 24.30 -4.44
N ASP A 17 -9.27 24.16 -4.22
CA ASP A 17 -8.34 23.65 -5.23
C ASP A 17 -8.67 22.18 -5.46
N THR A 18 -9.58 21.88 -6.41
CA THR A 18 -9.76 20.53 -6.95
C THR A 18 -8.51 20.20 -7.77
N GLN A 19 -7.45 19.78 -7.09
CA GLN A 19 -6.30 19.14 -7.72
C GLN A 19 -6.81 17.92 -8.51
N ALA A 20 -6.40 17.81 -9.76
CA ALA A 20 -6.65 16.61 -10.56
C ALA A 20 -6.11 15.38 -9.78
N PRO A 21 -6.80 14.22 -9.81
CA PRO A 21 -6.29 13.00 -9.21
C PRO A 21 -4.86 12.71 -9.71
N SER A 22 -3.98 12.28 -8.82
CA SER A 22 -2.65 11.81 -9.24
C SER A 22 -2.81 10.68 -10.27
N LEU A 23 -1.79 10.49 -11.12
CA LEU A 23 -1.79 9.37 -12.06
C LEU A 23 -1.98 8.03 -11.32
N LEU A 24 -1.35 7.88 -10.15
CA LEU A 24 -1.50 6.70 -9.31
C LEU A 24 -2.95 6.47 -8.88
N ARG A 25 -3.65 7.51 -8.42
CA ARG A 25 -5.08 7.41 -8.07
C ARG A 25 -5.92 7.04 -9.28
N SER A 26 -5.67 7.66 -10.43
CA SER A 26 -6.40 7.36 -11.67
C SER A 26 -6.22 5.91 -12.12
N LEU A 27 -5.01 5.36 -11.96
CA LEU A 27 -4.73 3.95 -12.24
C LEU A 27 -5.45 3.04 -11.24
N LEU A 28 -5.38 3.32 -9.94
CA LEU A 28 -6.09 2.53 -8.93
C LEU A 28 -7.61 2.53 -9.16
N ASP A 29 -8.19 3.68 -9.50
CA ASP A 29 -9.61 3.82 -9.84
C ASP A 29 -10.00 2.99 -11.09
N ALA A 30 -9.09 2.80 -12.04
CA ALA A 30 -9.35 2.01 -13.25
C ALA A 30 -9.37 0.50 -13.00
N TYR A 31 -8.72 0.03 -11.92
CA TYR A 31 -8.65 -1.39 -11.56
C TYR A 31 -9.57 -1.78 -10.39
N ALA A 32 -10.07 -0.80 -9.63
CA ALA A 32 -11.05 -1.04 -8.58
C ALA A 32 -12.43 -1.44 -9.16
N ASP A 33 -13.29 -2.05 -8.34
CA ASP A 33 -14.68 -2.36 -8.71
C ASP A 33 -15.49 -1.11 -9.08
N ARG A 34 -15.04 0.05 -8.59
CA ARG A 34 -15.62 1.38 -8.85
C ARG A 34 -14.56 2.48 -8.65
N PRO A 35 -14.68 3.61 -9.38
CA PRO A 35 -13.88 4.78 -9.06
C PRO A 35 -14.25 5.31 -7.67
N ASN A 36 -13.28 5.90 -6.98
CA ASN A 36 -13.43 6.38 -5.61
C ASN A 36 -13.99 5.30 -4.65
N PRO A 37 -13.23 4.20 -4.43
CA PRO A 37 -13.61 3.13 -3.51
C PRO A 37 -13.95 3.68 -2.13
N ARG A 38 -15.00 3.11 -1.52
CA ARG A 38 -15.42 3.40 -0.15
C ARG A 38 -14.75 2.48 0.85
N THR A 39 -14.30 1.32 0.38
CA THR A 39 -13.59 0.31 1.18
C THR A 39 -12.33 -0.13 0.44
N VAL A 40 -11.21 -0.13 1.13
CA VAL A 40 -9.93 -0.60 0.59
C VAL A 40 -9.35 -1.63 1.53
N ALA A 41 -9.08 -2.84 1.04
CA ALA A 41 -8.31 -3.84 1.78
C ALA A 41 -6.84 -3.78 1.36
N VAL A 42 -5.94 -3.87 2.34
CA VAL A 42 -4.52 -4.12 2.10
C VAL A 42 -4.12 -5.39 2.85
N VAL A 43 -3.64 -6.36 2.09
CA VAL A 43 -3.31 -7.70 2.58
C VAL A 43 -1.79 -7.88 2.55
N GLY A 44 -1.19 -7.93 3.72
CA GLY A 44 0.21 -8.30 3.93
C GLY A 44 0.45 -9.80 3.75
N ASN A 45 1.72 -10.22 3.86
CA ASN A 45 2.15 -11.58 3.51
C ASN A 45 2.38 -12.52 4.71
N GLN A 46 2.02 -12.10 5.92
CA GLN A 46 2.10 -13.00 7.07
C GLN A 46 1.22 -14.24 6.85
N PRO A 47 1.66 -15.46 7.24
CA PRO A 47 0.79 -16.61 7.36
C PRO A 47 -0.34 -16.34 8.34
N LEU A 48 -1.58 -16.58 7.90
CA LEU A 48 -2.77 -16.35 8.71
C LEU A 48 -3.49 -17.68 8.95
N ALA A 49 -4.08 -17.83 10.14
CA ALA A 49 -4.96 -18.95 10.44
C ALA A 49 -6.25 -18.82 9.62
N ARG A 50 -6.95 -19.92 9.33
CA ARG A 50 -8.21 -19.88 8.58
C ARG A 50 -9.25 -18.99 9.26
N ASP A 51 -9.90 -18.15 8.47
CA ASP A 51 -10.91 -17.20 8.94
C ASP A 51 -11.82 -16.81 7.76
N PRO A 52 -13.00 -17.43 7.64
CA PRO A 52 -13.97 -17.12 6.61
C PRO A 52 -14.49 -15.69 6.65
N ASP A 53 -14.62 -15.09 7.83
CA ASP A 53 -15.15 -13.73 7.97
C ASP A 53 -14.13 -12.71 7.46
N ARG A 54 -12.83 -12.94 7.74
CA ARG A 54 -11.74 -12.13 7.19
C ARG A 54 -11.63 -12.24 5.68
N ALA A 55 -11.70 -13.46 5.14
CA ALA A 55 -11.68 -13.68 3.70
C ALA A 55 -12.86 -12.97 3.02
N ALA A 56 -14.07 -13.10 3.57
CA ALA A 56 -15.27 -12.44 3.06
C ALA A 56 -15.17 -10.90 3.15
N ALA A 57 -14.61 -10.36 4.24
CA ALA A 57 -14.43 -8.92 4.41
C ALA A 57 -13.42 -8.33 3.40
N VAL A 58 -12.33 -9.05 3.12
CA VAL A 58 -11.37 -8.67 2.06
C VAL A 58 -12.06 -8.67 0.70
N ASP A 59 -12.77 -9.75 0.36
CA ASP A 59 -13.43 -9.88 -0.94
C ASP A 59 -14.62 -8.92 -1.12
N ALA A 60 -15.19 -8.39 -0.03
CA ALA A 60 -16.22 -7.36 -0.07
C ALA A 60 -15.69 -5.94 -0.31
N CYS A 61 -14.38 -5.71 -0.30
CA CYS A 61 -13.81 -4.38 -0.51
C CYS A 61 -13.87 -3.95 -2.00
N ASP A 62 -14.10 -2.65 -2.23
CA ASP A 62 -14.14 -2.03 -3.57
C ASP A 62 -12.76 -2.03 -4.25
N LEU A 63 -11.70 -1.98 -3.45
CA LEU A 63 -10.30 -2.09 -3.89
C LEU A 63 -9.55 -3.05 -2.97
N VAL A 64 -8.71 -3.91 -3.53
CA VAL A 64 -7.90 -4.90 -2.79
C VAL A 64 -6.48 -4.83 -3.29
N ILE A 65 -5.58 -4.41 -2.41
CA ILE A 65 -4.16 -4.31 -2.66
C ILE A 65 -3.46 -5.45 -1.94
N ARG A 66 -2.74 -6.29 -2.69
CA ARG A 66 -1.86 -7.32 -2.13
C ARG A 66 -0.40 -6.93 -2.32
N VAL A 67 0.49 -7.57 -1.58
CA VAL A 67 1.92 -7.23 -1.64
C VAL A 67 2.81 -8.39 -2.03
N ASN A 68 3.88 -8.09 -2.76
CA ASN A 68 4.92 -9.06 -3.16
C ASN A 68 4.35 -10.43 -3.61
N GLY A 69 4.87 -11.53 -3.05
CA GLY A 69 4.49 -12.92 -3.35
C GLY A 69 3.24 -13.38 -2.61
N PHE A 70 2.18 -12.57 -2.63
CA PHE A 70 0.94 -12.85 -1.92
C PHE A 70 0.36 -14.23 -2.23
N VAL A 71 -0.54 -14.67 -1.35
CA VAL A 71 -1.36 -15.87 -1.49
C VAL A 71 -2.82 -15.46 -1.64
N MET A 72 -3.61 -16.28 -2.34
CA MET A 72 -5.07 -16.16 -2.42
C MET A 72 -5.70 -17.49 -2.03
N ASP A 73 -6.95 -17.43 -1.58
CA ASP A 73 -7.73 -18.63 -1.34
C ASP A 73 -8.03 -19.36 -2.67
N GLU A 74 -7.90 -20.68 -2.67
CA GLU A 74 -8.20 -21.53 -3.82
C GLU A 74 -9.66 -22.03 -3.77
N PRO A 75 -10.32 -22.23 -4.92
CA PRO A 75 -11.65 -22.83 -4.96
C PRO A 75 -11.67 -24.21 -4.26
N GLY A 76 -12.46 -24.33 -3.20
CA GLY A 76 -12.64 -25.57 -2.44
C GLY A 76 -11.79 -25.71 -1.18
N ASP A 77 -10.81 -24.81 -0.97
CA ASP A 77 -10.04 -24.74 0.26
C ASP A 77 -10.77 -23.95 1.35
N GLU A 78 -10.36 -24.15 2.62
CA GLU A 78 -10.88 -23.35 3.72
C GLU A 78 -10.35 -21.90 3.63
N PRO A 79 -11.23 -20.87 3.63
CA PRO A 79 -10.81 -19.49 3.39
C PRO A 79 -9.84 -18.94 4.45
N VAL A 80 -8.89 -18.14 3.99
CA VAL A 80 -7.86 -17.49 4.80
C VAL A 80 -7.80 -16.00 4.49
N THR A 81 -7.56 -15.61 3.24
CA THR A 81 -7.24 -14.21 2.90
C THR A 81 -8.13 -13.63 1.81
N GLY A 82 -9.12 -14.37 1.33
CA GLY A 82 -9.93 -14.00 0.18
C GLY A 82 -9.23 -14.30 -1.16
N SER A 83 -9.97 -14.08 -2.22
CA SER A 83 -9.61 -14.40 -3.61
C SER A 83 -9.44 -13.17 -4.51
N LYS A 84 -9.87 -11.99 -4.06
CA LYS A 84 -9.86 -10.75 -4.83
C LYS A 84 -8.49 -10.07 -4.83
N VAL A 85 -8.09 -9.55 -5.98
CA VAL A 85 -6.88 -8.73 -6.20
C VAL A 85 -7.13 -7.73 -7.32
N HIS A 86 -6.95 -6.45 -7.03
CA HIS A 86 -7.02 -5.38 -8.03
C HIS A 86 -5.64 -4.81 -8.32
N ALA A 87 -4.83 -4.62 -7.28
CA ALA A 87 -3.47 -4.10 -7.39
C ALA A 87 -2.48 -4.92 -6.56
N VAL A 88 -1.24 -4.98 -7.04
CA VAL A 88 -0.12 -5.65 -6.40
C VAL A 88 0.98 -4.61 -6.19
N VAL A 89 1.31 -4.31 -4.94
CA VAL A 89 2.46 -3.46 -4.60
C VAL A 89 3.64 -4.37 -4.31
N PHE A 90 4.72 -4.22 -5.05
CA PHE A 90 5.87 -5.12 -4.96
C PHE A 90 7.19 -4.36 -5.02
N ASN A 91 8.26 -4.99 -4.55
CA ASN A 91 9.63 -4.48 -4.70
C ASN A 91 10.47 -5.40 -5.60
N ARG A 92 11.69 -4.97 -5.94
CA ARG A 92 12.59 -5.74 -6.83
C ARG A 92 13.09 -7.06 -6.24
N ALA A 93 13.05 -7.21 -4.91
CA ALA A 93 13.38 -8.45 -4.21
C ALA A 93 12.20 -9.45 -4.15
N LEU A 94 11.11 -9.20 -4.90
CA LEU A 94 9.98 -10.11 -5.04
C LEU A 94 10.47 -11.53 -5.38
N ARG A 95 9.99 -12.50 -4.60
CA ARG A 95 10.00 -13.91 -4.96
C ARG A 95 8.63 -14.27 -5.53
N ALA A 96 8.60 -14.67 -6.80
CA ALA A 96 7.35 -15.00 -7.46
C ALA A 96 6.69 -16.23 -6.82
N THR A 97 5.38 -16.13 -6.60
CA THR A 97 4.50 -17.25 -6.25
C THR A 97 3.53 -17.49 -7.40
N PRO A 98 2.86 -18.66 -7.48
CA PRO A 98 1.89 -18.92 -8.54
C PRO A 98 0.78 -17.85 -8.63
N TRP A 99 0.38 -17.25 -7.50
CA TRP A 99 -0.67 -16.24 -7.46
C TRP A 99 -0.24 -14.91 -8.07
N VAL A 100 1.05 -14.55 -8.00
CA VAL A 100 1.57 -13.30 -8.57
C VAL A 100 1.28 -13.21 -10.06
N PHE A 101 1.34 -14.32 -10.80
CA PHE A 101 1.14 -14.32 -12.25
C PHE A 101 -0.20 -14.90 -12.70
N ARG A 102 -1.00 -15.45 -11.78
CA ARG A 102 -2.35 -15.89 -12.14
C ARG A 102 -3.18 -14.67 -12.55
N ASP A 103 -3.75 -14.67 -13.75
CA ASP A 103 -4.58 -13.57 -14.26
C ASP A 103 -3.93 -12.17 -14.16
N TYR A 104 -2.60 -12.08 -14.35
CA TYR A 104 -1.88 -10.80 -14.18
C TYR A 104 -2.37 -9.69 -15.10
N SER A 105 -2.98 -10.01 -16.24
CA SER A 105 -3.47 -9.01 -17.19
C SER A 105 -4.64 -8.19 -16.65
N THR A 106 -5.31 -8.64 -15.59
CA THR A 106 -6.45 -7.94 -14.97
C THR A 106 -6.04 -7.11 -13.75
N ARG A 107 -4.74 -6.99 -13.45
CA ARG A 107 -4.25 -6.38 -12.23
C ARG A 107 -3.25 -5.26 -12.50
N LEU A 108 -3.22 -4.29 -11.59
CA LEU A 108 -2.23 -3.21 -11.60
C LEU A 108 -1.00 -3.61 -10.80
N TYR A 109 0.18 -3.59 -11.41
CA TYR A 109 1.44 -3.89 -10.73
C TYR A 109 2.21 -2.61 -10.43
N LEU A 110 2.29 -2.26 -9.15
CA LEU A 110 2.92 -1.06 -8.62
C LEU A 110 4.28 -1.41 -8.00
N MET A 111 5.36 -0.98 -8.64
CA MET A 111 6.71 -1.25 -8.15
C MET A 111 7.17 -0.11 -7.22
N VAL A 112 7.36 -0.41 -5.95
CA VAL A 112 7.97 0.51 -4.99
C VAL A 112 9.47 0.32 -4.96
N GLU A 113 10.22 1.43 -4.97
CA GLU A 113 11.67 1.42 -5.12
C GLU A 113 12.36 2.42 -4.17
N PRO A 114 12.12 2.34 -2.84
CA PRO A 114 12.76 3.26 -1.90
C PRO A 114 14.29 3.21 -1.97
N GLY A 115 14.85 2.03 -2.25
CA GLY A 115 16.29 1.84 -2.35
C GLY A 115 16.94 2.69 -3.45
N ARG A 116 16.17 3.14 -4.47
CA ARG A 116 16.65 4.04 -5.54
C ARG A 116 17.04 5.43 -5.05
N LEU A 117 16.58 5.82 -3.85
CA LEU A 117 17.05 7.04 -3.19
C LEU A 117 18.50 6.90 -2.68
N HIS A 118 19.05 5.68 -2.63
CA HIS A 118 20.33 5.40 -2.02
C HIS A 118 21.27 4.60 -2.93
N TRP A 119 20.91 3.38 -3.34
CA TRP A 119 21.83 2.44 -3.99
C TRP A 119 21.18 1.37 -4.88
N GLU A 120 19.85 1.20 -4.89
CA GLU A 120 19.20 0.09 -5.61
C GLU A 120 19.31 0.23 -7.15
N PRO A 121 19.69 -0.83 -7.87
CA PRO A 121 19.88 -0.79 -9.33
C PRO A 121 18.54 -0.81 -10.10
N ASP A 122 18.59 -0.36 -11.36
CA ASP A 122 17.42 -0.32 -12.28
C ASP A 122 17.13 -1.64 -13.00
N VAL A 123 17.54 -2.79 -12.44
CA VAL A 123 17.46 -4.07 -13.16
C VAL A 123 16.16 -4.78 -12.83
N ILE A 124 15.32 -5.00 -13.84
CA ILE A 124 14.13 -5.85 -13.72
C ILE A 124 14.59 -7.31 -13.70
N PRO A 125 14.03 -8.17 -12.83
CA PRO A 125 14.38 -9.59 -12.83
C PRO A 125 14.14 -10.24 -14.20
N ALA A 126 15.08 -11.06 -14.66
CA ALA A 126 14.99 -11.70 -15.99
C ALA A 126 13.80 -12.66 -16.15
N TRP A 127 13.16 -13.06 -15.05
CA TRP A 127 11.96 -13.90 -15.03
C TRP A 127 10.65 -13.08 -15.10
N TRP A 128 10.71 -11.74 -15.08
CA TRP A 128 9.52 -10.91 -15.20
C TRP A 128 8.92 -11.05 -16.61
N PRO A 129 7.59 -11.28 -16.75
CA PRO A 129 6.98 -11.46 -18.08
C PRO A 129 7.14 -10.20 -18.95
N GLU A 130 7.55 -10.37 -20.21
CA GLU A 130 7.78 -9.26 -21.14
C GLU A 130 6.50 -8.47 -21.47
N ASP A 131 5.34 -9.13 -21.38
CA ASP A 131 4.02 -8.57 -21.64
C ASP A 131 3.34 -8.03 -20.36
N LEU A 132 3.94 -8.23 -19.19
CA LEU A 132 3.47 -7.67 -17.93
C LEU A 132 4.13 -6.32 -17.67
N GLY A 133 3.38 -5.24 -17.90
CA GLY A 133 3.80 -3.90 -17.50
C GLY A 133 3.98 -3.79 -15.97
N LEU A 134 4.91 -2.93 -15.56
CA LEU A 134 5.03 -2.47 -14.18
C LEU A 134 4.95 -0.94 -14.15
N VAL A 135 4.35 -0.40 -13.11
CA VAL A 135 4.23 1.04 -12.89
C VAL A 135 5.11 1.43 -11.70
N PRO A 136 6.22 2.14 -11.93
CA PRO A 136 7.03 2.65 -10.84
C PRO A 136 6.24 3.63 -9.97
N VAL A 137 6.29 3.43 -8.67
CA VAL A 137 5.68 4.31 -7.68
C VAL A 137 6.66 5.45 -7.38
N SER A 138 6.18 6.69 -7.48
CA SER A 138 7.02 7.88 -7.25
C SER A 138 7.53 7.94 -5.81
N ASN A 139 8.85 7.87 -5.63
CA ASN A 139 9.48 8.08 -4.31
C ASN A 139 9.17 9.48 -3.75
N ARG A 140 8.96 10.48 -4.61
CA ARG A 140 8.60 11.84 -4.18
C ARG A 140 7.20 11.92 -3.61
N GLU A 141 6.26 11.18 -4.19
CA GLU A 141 4.85 11.22 -3.79
C GLU A 141 4.54 10.23 -2.66
N ILE A 142 5.25 9.11 -2.58
CA ILE A 142 4.94 8.02 -1.64
C ILE A 142 6.04 7.84 -0.61
N THR A 143 7.25 7.48 -1.04
CA THR A 143 8.33 7.09 -0.12
C THR A 143 8.75 8.21 0.81
N ILE A 144 9.04 9.41 0.29
CA ILE A 144 9.49 10.54 1.10
C ILE A 144 8.42 10.98 2.11
N PRO A 145 7.14 11.17 1.74
CA PRO A 145 6.09 11.48 2.70
C PRO A 145 5.91 10.40 3.77
N LEU A 146 5.99 9.12 3.40
CA LEU A 146 5.91 8.02 4.36
C LEU A 146 7.10 8.01 5.33
N SER A 147 8.33 8.21 4.82
CA SER A 147 9.53 8.32 5.66
C SER A 147 9.41 9.48 6.65
N ASN A 148 8.88 10.62 6.22
CA ASN A 148 8.60 11.75 7.12
C ASN A 148 7.55 11.40 8.18
N ALA A 149 6.46 10.71 7.81
CA ALA A 149 5.42 10.26 8.74
C ALA A 149 5.94 9.25 9.78
N LEU A 150 6.95 8.45 9.41
CA LEU A 150 7.62 7.50 10.29
C LEU A 150 8.77 8.13 11.11
N GLY A 151 9.10 9.40 10.86
CA GLY A 151 10.23 10.07 11.51
C GLY A 151 11.60 9.51 11.09
N LEU A 152 11.72 8.98 9.88
CA LEU A 152 12.97 8.42 9.36
C LEU A 152 13.91 9.53 8.87
N ASP A 153 15.20 9.34 9.09
CA ASP A 153 16.23 10.19 8.51
C ASP A 153 16.44 9.83 7.04
N GLY A 154 16.11 10.76 6.13
CA GLY A 154 16.26 10.57 4.69
C GLY A 154 17.71 10.46 4.20
N ALA A 155 18.70 10.77 5.03
CA ALA A 155 20.11 10.51 4.73
C ALA A 155 20.52 9.05 4.99
N GLN A 156 19.75 8.32 5.81
CA GLN A 156 19.98 6.92 6.10
C GLN A 156 19.24 6.04 5.09
N ALA A 157 19.79 4.86 4.79
CA ALA A 157 19.16 3.86 3.95
C ALA A 157 18.05 3.12 4.72
N HIS A 158 17.09 3.87 5.25
CA HIS A 158 15.94 3.35 5.99
C HIS A 158 14.65 3.65 5.22
N TRP A 159 13.79 2.64 5.12
CA TRP A 159 12.49 2.77 4.46
C TRP A 159 11.50 1.74 4.98
N ALA A 160 10.22 2.08 4.81
CA ALA A 160 9.12 1.22 5.21
C ALA A 160 9.08 -0.08 4.41
N THR A 161 8.55 -1.14 5.00
CA THR A 161 8.23 -2.39 4.31
C THR A 161 7.22 -2.16 3.18
N THR A 162 7.21 -3.06 2.18
CA THR A 162 6.22 -3.01 1.08
C THR A 162 4.78 -3.02 1.60
N GLY A 163 4.50 -3.76 2.67
CA GLY A 163 3.18 -3.80 3.33
C GLY A 163 2.75 -2.42 3.84
N THR A 164 3.65 -1.70 4.50
CA THR A 164 3.39 -0.34 4.98
C THR A 164 3.28 0.66 3.84
N MET A 165 4.09 0.51 2.78
CA MET A 165 3.94 1.34 1.58
C MET A 165 2.57 1.15 0.92
N ALA A 166 2.09 -0.09 0.80
CA ALA A 166 0.77 -0.37 0.26
C ALA A 166 -0.35 0.24 1.13
N ALA A 167 -0.24 0.13 2.45
CA ALA A 167 -1.18 0.75 3.39
C ALA A 167 -1.16 2.28 3.28
N TRP A 168 0.02 2.89 3.12
CA TRP A 168 0.19 4.32 2.91
C TRP A 168 -0.42 4.79 1.58
N ILE A 169 -0.20 4.04 0.50
CA ILE A 169 -0.83 4.32 -0.80
C ILE A 169 -2.36 4.31 -0.65
N ALA A 170 -2.94 3.26 -0.05
CA ALA A 170 -4.38 3.17 0.17
C ALA A 170 -4.90 4.37 0.99
N ARG A 171 -4.23 4.67 2.12
CA ARG A 171 -4.62 5.74 3.03
C ARG A 171 -4.54 7.13 2.42
N THR A 172 -3.53 7.41 1.60
CA THR A 172 -3.31 8.74 1.03
C THR A 172 -4.07 8.97 -0.28
N MET A 173 -4.30 7.92 -1.07
CA MET A 173 -5.09 8.02 -2.30
C MET A 173 -6.60 8.07 -2.00
N TYR A 174 -7.03 7.43 -0.91
CA TYR A 174 -8.44 7.31 -0.52
C TYR A 174 -8.65 7.65 0.98
N PRO A 175 -8.43 8.91 1.39
CA PRO A 175 -8.48 9.30 2.80
C PRO A 175 -9.86 9.11 3.45
N ASP A 176 -10.94 9.17 2.65
CA ASP A 176 -12.32 8.99 3.10
C ASP A 176 -12.79 7.53 3.06
N ALA A 177 -11.99 6.61 2.50
CA ALA A 177 -12.34 5.20 2.45
C ALA A 177 -12.07 4.52 3.80
N HIS A 178 -12.91 3.54 4.13
CA HIS A 178 -12.61 2.62 5.22
C HIS A 178 -11.47 1.70 4.81
N LEU A 179 -10.40 1.67 5.60
CA LEU A 179 -9.23 0.84 5.35
C LEU A 179 -9.31 -0.46 6.15
N LEU A 180 -9.23 -1.60 5.48
CA LEU A 180 -9.08 -2.90 6.11
C LEU A 180 -7.64 -3.36 5.97
N LEU A 181 -6.99 -3.69 7.08
CA LEU A 181 -5.64 -4.24 7.12
C LEU A 181 -5.68 -5.68 7.63
N THR A 182 -4.87 -6.55 7.03
CA THR A 182 -4.62 -7.91 7.52
C THR A 182 -3.24 -8.39 7.06
N GLY A 183 -2.65 -9.37 7.75
CA GLY A 183 -1.37 -9.97 7.36
C GLY A 183 -0.12 -9.15 7.77
N TYR A 184 -0.21 -8.41 8.87
CA TYR A 184 0.83 -7.49 9.37
C TYR A 184 1.44 -7.96 10.70
N SER A 185 2.43 -8.85 10.64
CA SER A 185 3.02 -9.46 11.86
C SER A 185 3.69 -8.47 12.80
N PHE A 186 4.27 -7.40 12.26
CA PHE A 186 5.00 -6.40 13.05
C PHE A 186 4.08 -5.46 13.84
N ILE A 187 2.77 -5.46 13.60
CA ILE A 187 1.82 -4.76 14.48
C ILE A 187 1.75 -5.48 15.83
N ASP A 188 1.71 -6.82 15.82
CA ASP A 188 1.61 -7.62 17.05
C ASP A 188 2.99 -7.97 17.62
N ASN A 189 4.02 -8.09 16.78
CA ASN A 189 5.40 -8.36 17.20
C ASN A 189 6.39 -7.33 16.60
N PRO A 190 6.47 -6.12 17.15
CA PRO A 190 7.30 -5.04 16.61
C PRO A 190 8.82 -5.30 16.72
N ASN A 191 9.24 -6.33 17.45
CA ASN A 191 10.65 -6.67 17.66
C ASN A 191 11.07 -7.95 16.93
N GLN A 192 10.23 -8.48 16.02
CA GLN A 192 10.59 -9.66 15.24
C GLN A 192 11.83 -9.41 14.39
N THR A 193 12.64 -10.45 14.20
CA THR A 193 13.90 -10.39 13.46
C THR A 193 13.83 -11.15 12.14
N SER A 194 12.72 -11.83 11.88
CA SER A 194 12.46 -12.56 10.64
C SER A 194 10.99 -12.45 10.21
N TRP A 195 10.79 -12.61 8.91
CA TRP A 195 9.51 -12.74 8.25
C TRP A 195 9.20 -14.22 8.06
N GLU A 196 8.06 -14.67 8.55
CA GLU A 196 7.40 -15.85 8.03
C GLU A 196 6.46 -15.39 6.91
N HIS A 197 6.51 -16.03 5.76
CA HIS A 197 5.66 -15.70 4.61
C HIS A 197 4.59 -16.77 4.41
N ALA A 198 3.39 -16.36 4.01
CA ALA A 198 2.28 -17.27 3.68
C ALA A 198 2.66 -18.25 2.55
N SER A 199 3.63 -17.88 1.71
CA SER A 199 4.26 -18.77 0.74
C SER A 199 5.73 -18.40 0.55
N GLY A 200 6.57 -19.42 0.30
CA GLY A 200 8.01 -19.26 0.14
C GLY A 200 8.79 -19.37 1.46
N ASP A 201 10.10 -19.15 1.38
CA ASP A 201 10.99 -19.24 2.54
C ASP A 201 10.81 -18.04 3.48
N SER A 202 11.10 -18.25 4.77
CA SER A 202 11.33 -17.14 5.69
C SER A 202 12.59 -16.35 5.32
N CYS A 203 12.63 -15.08 5.73
CA CYS A 203 13.84 -14.26 5.58
C CYS A 203 14.03 -13.32 6.76
N ILE A 204 15.23 -12.78 6.92
CA ILE A 204 15.51 -11.82 7.98
C ILE A 204 14.79 -10.49 7.73
N VAL A 205 14.45 -9.78 8.80
CA VAL A 205 14.07 -8.37 8.70
C VAL A 205 15.32 -7.60 8.28
N GLY A 206 15.27 -7.00 7.10
CA GLY A 206 16.36 -6.16 6.59
C GLY A 206 16.63 -4.97 7.53
N PRO A 207 17.89 -4.58 7.74
CA PRO A 207 18.25 -3.47 8.62
C PRO A 207 17.66 -2.12 8.14
N GLU A 208 17.22 -2.05 6.89
CA GLU A 208 16.58 -0.88 6.30
C GLU A 208 15.18 -0.64 6.88
N HIS A 209 14.51 -1.68 7.38
CA HIS A 209 13.14 -1.61 7.86
C HIS A 209 13.04 -1.22 9.33
N GLN A 210 12.16 -0.26 9.61
CA GLN A 210 11.91 0.25 10.97
C GLN A 210 10.56 -0.25 11.47
N ILE A 211 10.40 -1.58 11.52
CA ILE A 211 9.11 -2.26 11.66
C ILE A 211 8.35 -1.91 12.95
N ALA A 212 9.05 -1.52 14.02
CA ALA A 212 8.42 -1.03 15.24
C ALA A 212 7.75 0.34 15.04
N ALA A 213 8.37 1.24 14.26
CA ALA A 213 7.77 2.52 13.90
C ALA A 213 6.60 2.33 12.93
N GLU A 214 6.74 1.41 11.98
CA GLU A 214 5.67 1.05 11.05
C GLU A 214 4.45 0.47 11.78
N GLY A 215 4.66 -0.46 12.72
CA GLY A 215 3.59 -1.05 13.52
C GLY A 215 2.83 -0.01 14.34
N ARG A 216 3.55 0.95 14.96
CA ARG A 216 2.93 2.07 15.68
C ARG A 216 2.11 2.98 14.76
N LEU A 217 2.61 3.26 13.56
CA LEU A 217 1.87 4.07 12.58
C LEU A 217 0.55 3.39 12.22
N LEU A 218 0.59 2.10 11.85
CA LEU A 218 -0.62 1.36 11.48
C LEU A 218 -1.59 1.20 12.65
N ALA A 219 -1.09 0.93 13.85
CA ALA A 219 -1.91 0.87 15.06
C ALA A 219 -2.63 2.20 15.33
N SER A 220 -1.94 3.34 15.14
CA SER A 220 -2.57 4.66 15.32
C SER A 220 -3.75 4.91 14.36
N TRP A 221 -3.74 4.29 13.18
CA TRP A 221 -4.86 4.40 12.24
C TRP A 221 -6.07 3.59 12.70
N VAL A 222 -5.84 2.42 13.27
CA VAL A 222 -6.89 1.60 13.90
C VAL A 222 -7.54 2.37 15.06
N ASP A 223 -6.72 2.98 15.92
CA ASP A 223 -7.18 3.77 17.06
C ASP A 223 -8.01 5.00 16.64
N SER A 224 -7.76 5.55 15.45
CA SER A 224 -8.50 6.69 14.91
C SER A 224 -9.88 6.35 14.33
N GLY A 225 -10.23 5.05 14.22
CA GLY A 225 -11.57 4.57 13.88
C GLY A 225 -11.92 4.45 12.38
N SER A 226 -11.06 4.93 11.48
CA SER A 226 -11.26 4.77 10.02
C SER A 226 -10.59 3.51 9.43
N THR A 227 -9.98 2.68 10.29
CA THR A 227 -9.22 1.50 9.89
C THR A 227 -9.58 0.31 10.76
N THR A 228 -9.84 -0.84 10.13
CA THR A 228 -10.03 -2.12 10.82
C THR A 228 -8.80 -2.99 10.60
N LEU A 229 -8.27 -3.57 11.67
CA LEU A 229 -7.25 -4.62 11.60
C LEU A 229 -7.92 -5.97 11.89
N MET A 230 -7.89 -6.88 10.91
CA MET A 230 -8.30 -8.27 11.08
C MET A 230 -7.05 -9.15 11.18
N ARG A 231 -6.93 -9.92 12.26
CA ARG A 231 -5.80 -10.80 12.54
C ARG A 231 -6.02 -12.21 12.02
#